data_AF-A0A3D5X9K4-F1
#
_entry.id   AF-A0A3D5X9K4-F1
#
_cell.length_a   1.000
_cell.length_b   1.000
_cell.length_c   1.000
_cell.angle_alpha   90.00
_cell.angle_beta   90.00
_cell.angle_gamma   90.00
#
_symmetry.space_group_name_H-M   'P 1'
#
loop_
_entity.id
_entity.type
_entity.pdbx_description
1 polymer ?
#
loop_
_entity_poly.entity_id
_entity_poly.type
_entity_poly.pdbx_seq_one_letter_code
_entity_poly.pdbx_strand_id
1 'polypeptide(L)'
;EKELAEFLGVPFISLFANGTLALVTALQALRITGEVITTPYSFVATTHSLWWNNIKPVFVDIETKFGNLDPDKIEAAITPKT
;
A
#
# COMPACT_ATOMS: atom_id res chain seq x y z
N GLU A 1 12.71 3.24 18.21
CA GLU A 1 12.81 3.91 16.90
C GLU A 1 14.24 3.98 16.38
N LYS A 2 15.21 4.55 17.11
CA LYS A 2 16.61 4.68 16.67
C LYS A 2 17.25 3.39 16.15
N GLU A 3 17.27 2.32 16.93
CA GLU A 3 17.88 1.04 16.52
C GLU A 3 17.22 0.44 15.27
N LEU A 4 15.89 0.54 15.16
CA LEU A 4 15.17 0.06 13.99
C LEU A 4 15.44 0.92 12.75
N ALA A 5 15.61 2.24 12.94
CA ALA A 5 15.98 3.15 11.86
C ALA A 5 17.38 2.86 11.33
N GLU A 6 18.33 2.56 12.23
CA GLU A 6 19.67 2.09 11.89
C GLU A 6 19.63 0.73 11.17
N PHE A 7 18.83 -0.23 11.68
CA PHE A 7 18.68 -1.56 11.06
C PHE A 7 18.06 -1.50 9.65
N LEU A 8 17.04 -0.66 9.44
CA LEU A 8 16.37 -0.51 8.14
C LEU A 8 17.11 0.46 7.19
N GLY A 9 18.10 1.20 7.68
CA GLY A 9 18.85 2.18 6.88
C GLY A 9 18.03 3.40 6.44
N VAL A 10 17.06 3.83 7.25
CA VAL A 10 16.18 4.97 6.95
C VAL A 10 16.35 6.11 7.97
N PRO A 11 16.22 7.39 7.55
CA PRO A 11 16.50 8.52 8.44
C PRO A 11 15.41 8.74 9.50
N PHE A 12 14.18 8.29 9.24
CA PHE A 12 13.02 8.50 10.10
C PHE A 12 12.16 7.24 10.17
N ILE A 13 11.63 6.95 11.37
CA ILE A 13 10.64 5.89 11.63
C ILE A 13 9.58 6.46 12.56
N SER A 14 8.34 6.02 12.40
CA SER A 14 7.28 6.19 13.38
C SER A 14 6.69 4.83 13.74
N LEU A 15 6.61 4.52 15.03
CA LEU A 15 5.98 3.30 15.52
C LEU A 15 4.47 3.46 15.64
N PHE A 16 3.76 2.38 15.33
CA PHE A 16 2.30 2.28 15.44
C PHE A 16 1.93 1.03 16.23
N ALA A 17 0.72 0.99 16.77
CA ALA A 17 0.24 -0.18 17.51
C ALA A 17 0.03 -1.43 16.60
N ASN A 18 -0.15 -1.24 15.29
CA ASN A 18 -0.22 -2.33 14.29
C ASN A 18 0.02 -1.80 12.86
N GLY A 19 0.17 -2.73 11.90
CA GLY A 19 0.44 -2.40 10.49
C GLY A 19 -0.70 -1.67 9.77
N THR A 20 -1.97 -1.94 10.11
CA THR A 20 -3.12 -1.26 9.50
C THR A 20 -3.12 0.23 9.84
N LEU A 21 -2.80 0.58 11.09
CA LEU A 21 -2.68 1.98 11.50
C LEU A 21 -1.53 2.69 10.79
N ALA A 22 -0.41 1.99 10.55
CA ALA A 22 0.69 2.54 9.78
C ALA A 22 0.26 2.86 8.33
N LEU A 23 -0.45 1.94 7.66
CA LEU A 23 -0.97 2.14 6.30
C LEU A 23 -1.97 3.31 6.25
N VAL A 24 -2.97 3.32 7.14
CA VAL A 24 -3.99 4.39 7.20
C VAL A 24 -3.33 5.75 7.43
N THR A 25 -2.38 5.84 8.37
CA THR A 25 -1.70 7.10 8.66
C THR A 25 -0.85 7.56 7.48
N ALA A 26 -0.15 6.65 6.80
CA ALA A 26 0.63 6.98 5.61
C ALA A 26 -0.24 7.55 4.48
N LEU A 27 -1.39 6.91 4.20
CA LEU A 27 -2.34 7.38 3.18
C LEU A 27 -2.87 8.79 3.49
N GLN A 28 -3.21 9.06 4.76
CA GLN A 28 -3.70 10.37 5.21
C GLN A 28 -2.62 11.44 5.16
N ALA A 29 -1.40 11.12 5.61
CA ALA A 29 -0.28 12.04 5.62
C ALA A 29 0.12 12.47 4.19
N LEU A 30 0.09 11.51 3.26
CA LEU A 30 0.34 11.75 1.83
C LEU A 30 -0.86 12.34 1.09
N ARG A 31 -2.03 12.44 1.75
CA ARG A 31 -3.29 12.94 1.17
C ARG A 31 -3.69 12.20 -0.11
N ILE A 32 -3.50 10.89 -0.12
CA ILE A 32 -3.86 10.03 -1.25
C ILE A 32 -5.40 10.02 -1.39
N THR A 33 -5.88 10.16 -2.62
CA THR A 33 -7.30 10.12 -2.97
C THR A 33 -7.47 9.42 -4.32
N GLY A 34 -8.71 9.10 -4.72
CA GLY A 34 -8.98 8.49 -6.02
C GLY A 34 -8.81 6.98 -5.99
N GLU A 35 -7.91 6.46 -6.83
CA GLU A 35 -7.69 5.04 -7.06
C GLU A 35 -6.28 4.62 -6.62
N VAL A 36 -6.15 3.45 -5.97
CA VAL A 36 -4.84 2.88 -5.66
C VAL A 36 -4.77 1.47 -6.22
N ILE A 37 -3.76 1.23 -7.06
CA ILE A 37 -3.48 -0.09 -7.61
C ILE A 37 -2.93 -0.99 -6.50
N THR A 38 -3.52 -2.18 -6.35
CA THR A 38 -3.11 -3.20 -5.39
C THR A 38 -3.49 -4.59 -5.91
N THR A 39 -3.24 -5.66 -5.15
CA THR A 39 -3.62 -7.02 -5.50
C THR A 39 -4.63 -7.60 -4.49
N PRO A 40 -5.62 -8.39 -4.94
CA PRO A 40 -6.48 -9.15 -4.03
C PRO A 40 -5.73 -10.32 -3.38
N TYR A 41 -4.55 -10.68 -3.89
CA TYR A 41 -3.64 -11.65 -3.29
C TYR A 41 -2.80 -11.00 -2.18
N SER A 42 -3.47 -10.52 -1.13
CA SER A 42 -2.84 -9.93 0.06
C SER A 42 -3.75 -10.10 1.26
N PHE A 43 -3.27 -9.76 2.46
CA PHE A 43 -4.13 -9.74 3.64
C PHE A 43 -5.12 -8.56 3.56
N VAL A 44 -6.31 -8.77 4.11
CA VAL A 44 -7.43 -7.81 4.04
C VAL A 44 -7.09 -6.39 4.52
N ALA A 45 -6.11 -6.26 5.42
CA ALA A 45 -5.62 -4.97 5.91
C ALA A 45 -5.17 -4.01 4.78
N THR A 46 -4.55 -4.54 3.71
CA THR A 46 -4.09 -3.76 2.56
C THR A 46 -5.27 -3.01 1.93
N THR A 47 -6.31 -3.74 1.53
CA THR A 47 -7.52 -3.18 0.90
C THR A 47 -8.37 -2.37 1.89
N HIS A 48 -8.51 -2.81 3.13
CA HIS A 48 -9.29 -2.08 4.13
C HIS A 48 -8.68 -0.72 4.49
N SER A 49 -7.34 -0.61 4.48
CA SER A 49 -6.68 0.67 4.73
C SER A 49 -7.01 1.73 3.66
N LEU A 50 -7.17 1.32 2.39
CA LEU A 50 -7.68 2.15 1.31
C LEU A 50 -9.16 2.51 1.54
N TRP A 51 -9.99 1.49 1.78
CA TRP A 51 -11.44 1.67 1.88
C TRP A 51 -11.84 2.59 3.04
N TRP A 52 -11.20 2.48 4.20
CA TRP A 52 -11.42 3.38 5.34
C TRP A 52 -11.03 4.85 5.07
N ASN A 53 -10.21 5.08 4.05
CA ASN A 53 -9.83 6.42 3.59
C ASN A 53 -10.62 6.88 2.36
N ASN A 54 -11.73 6.21 2.01
CA ASN A 54 -12.52 6.47 0.81
C ASN A 54 -11.71 6.41 -0.50
N ILE A 55 -10.65 5.61 -0.51
CA ILE A 55 -9.82 5.35 -1.69
C ILE A 55 -10.33 4.08 -2.36
N LYS A 56 -10.51 4.12 -3.68
CA LYS A 56 -10.98 2.97 -4.46
C LYS A 56 -9.79 2.04 -4.78
N PRO A 57 -9.76 0.79 -4.28
CA PRO A 57 -8.78 -0.18 -4.73
C PRO A 57 -9.03 -0.55 -6.19
N VAL A 58 -7.95 -0.57 -6.99
CA VAL A 58 -7.93 -1.12 -8.34
C VAL A 58 -7.09 -2.39 -8.30
N PHE A 59 -7.73 -3.53 -8.54
CA PHE A 59 -7.07 -4.83 -8.41
C PHE A 59 -6.34 -5.21 -9.70
N VAL A 60 -5.04 -5.47 -9.56
CA VAL A 60 -4.18 -6.06 -10.58
C VAL A 60 -3.73 -7.44 -10.09
N ASP A 61 -3.62 -8.36 -11.05
CA ASP A 61 -3.28 -9.75 -10.81
C ASP A 61 -1.80 -9.92 -10.41
N ILE A 62 -1.44 -11.11 -9.95
CA ILE A 62 -0.08 -11.46 -9.53
C ILE A 62 0.72 -12.15 -10.63
N GLU A 63 2.04 -12.04 -10.56
CA GLU A 63 2.92 -12.91 -11.31
C GLU A 63 3.01 -14.30 -10.62
N THR A 64 3.18 -15.35 -11.40
CA THR A 64 3.03 -16.74 -10.94
C THR A 64 4.24 -17.30 -10.19
N LYS A 65 5.41 -16.66 -10.33
CA LYS A 65 6.68 -17.17 -9.81
C LYS A 65 6.88 -16.83 -8.35
N PHE A 66 6.50 -15.63 -7.91
CA PHE A 66 6.66 -15.15 -6.53
C PHE A 66 5.35 -14.73 -5.88
N GLY A 67 4.25 -14.63 -6.62
CA GLY A 67 2.95 -14.20 -6.12
C GLY A 67 2.87 -12.70 -5.79
N ASN A 68 3.78 -11.89 -6.33
CA ASN A 68 3.73 -10.44 -6.20
C ASN A 68 2.83 -9.81 -7.27
N LEU A 69 2.46 -8.55 -7.09
CA LEU A 69 1.76 -7.75 -8.10
C LEU A 69 2.51 -7.83 -9.45
N ASP A 70 1.80 -8.18 -10.52
CA ASP A 70 2.37 -8.36 -11.86
C ASP A 70 2.68 -7.00 -12.52
N PRO A 71 3.96 -6.60 -12.68
CA PRO A 71 4.32 -5.30 -13.21
C PRO A 71 3.83 -5.10 -14.65
N ASP A 72 3.81 -6.15 -15.47
CA ASP A 72 3.40 -6.07 -16.88
C ASP A 72 1.90 -5.77 -17.04
N LYS A 73 1.12 -5.88 -15.94
CA LYS A 73 -0.31 -5.60 -15.90
C LYS A 73 -0.67 -4.26 -15.25
N ILE A 74 0.31 -3.54 -14.68
CA ILE A 74 0.05 -2.28 -13.93
C ILE A 74 -0.41 -1.17 -14.87
N GLU A 75 0.26 -0.99 -16.00
CA GLU A 75 0.09 0.16 -16.91
C GLU A 75 -1.33 0.24 -17.46
N ALA A 76 -1.96 -0.92 -17.71
CA ALA A 76 -3.34 -1.00 -18.17
C ALA A 76 -4.38 -0.61 -17.10
N ALA A 77 -3.98 -0.59 -15.82
CA ALA A 77 -4.82 -0.24 -14.69
C ALA A 77 -4.69 1.24 -14.25
N ILE A 78 -3.70 1.98 -14.78
CA ILE A 78 -3.49 3.39 -14.48
C ILE A 78 -4.58 4.23 -15.14
N THR A 79 -5.21 5.10 -14.36
CA THR A 79 -6.19 6.09 -14.82
C THR A 79 -5.79 7.50 -14.36
N PRO A 80 -6.43 8.58 -14.82
CA PRO A 80 -6.20 9.93 -14.28
C PRO A 80 -6.54 10.09 -12.79
N LYS A 81 -7.15 9.07 -12.16
CA LYS A 81 -7.49 9.05 -10.73
C LYS A 81 -6.49 8.23 -9.90
N THR A 82 -5.53 7.56 -10.54
CA THR A 82 -4.48 6.77 -9.88
C THR A 82 -3.41 7.67 -9.28
#